data_AF-A0A6P5XHU8-F1
#
_entry.id   AF-A0A6P5XHU8-F1
#
_cell.length_a   1.000
_cell.length_b   1.000
_cell.length_c   1.000
_cell.angle_alpha   90.00
_cell.angle_beta   90.00
_cell.angle_gamma   90.00
#
_symmetry.space_group_name_H-M   'P 1'
#
loop_
_entity.id
_entity.type
_entity.pdbx_description
1 polymer ?
#
loop_
_entity_poly.entity_id
_entity_poly.type
_entity_poly.pdbx_seq_one_letter_code
_entity_poly.pdbx_strand_id
1 'polypeptide(L)'
;MDSHTLGEITGFREELIKKACSIAMAAHKSQTKPYIAEKSRTSSDVLFSFPGSWSVGHWFTRQPFGEIKVDQSELLSPMGNDKVATSLRSIGCDELATVNEGFLRRLEMILSNSSLQKEVEKANTEQKQIVFTGHSSGGAIAILATVWFLEQYFKPKKTGMSPLCVTFGSPFVADFIFNHALRRENWSNYFLHFVMRYDIVPRVLFAPLSSMQRELEQILYLLNQKARNSIQGSIAEASKFYQTVMRNASALASHAACQLMGNANPILETVASFINLSPYRPSGTFVFCTGNGKLVVVRNADAILQLLFYSSQLCSENELEAIAERSLNNHFGYRSELQESLSKQNVVNLDHLEGLPLSSNGAAAENIAINMALTDLGLSTRARLCLRAAGEQEKQKLSNQQIMDKKKKDIDKGLAVLEEYKNKSAVCQVGYYDAFKISKDVDDFQANVKRLELTGIWDEIIEMLNRHELPDGFESEKDWVELATKYRRIVEPLDIANYYRHAKNEDTGPYMHKGRPRRYRYTQRWLEHALRMPVGSSEESCFWAEVEELLLLYQGKDFKPGAFEDIRERILNLERKLEEWIHGNQISNDVFLEGSTFTKWWVSLPHQHKYVSRIRGLMNR
;
A
#
# COMPACT_ATOMS: atom_id res chain seq x y z
N MET A 1 2.80 -37.32 8.84
CA MET A 1 2.37 -35.98 8.37
C MET A 1 2.54 -35.08 9.56
N ASP A 2 3.48 -34.15 9.50
CA ASP A 2 3.75 -33.25 10.60
C ASP A 2 2.53 -32.33 10.76
N SER A 3 1.78 -32.56 11.85
CA SER A 3 0.62 -31.76 12.21
C SER A 3 1.13 -30.43 12.75
N HIS A 4 1.27 -29.45 11.87
CA HIS A 4 1.70 -28.11 12.28
C HIS A 4 0.64 -27.42 13.12
N THR A 5 1.08 -26.78 14.21
CA THR A 5 0.19 -25.98 15.04
C THR A 5 -0.15 -24.65 14.37
N LEU A 6 -1.23 -24.00 14.80
CA LEU A 6 -1.56 -22.68 14.25
C LEU A 6 -0.45 -21.66 14.55
N GLY A 7 0.18 -21.80 15.72
CA GLY A 7 1.28 -20.93 16.14
C GLY A 7 2.55 -21.11 15.31
N GLU A 8 2.87 -22.33 14.89
CA GLU A 8 3.99 -22.61 13.98
C GLU A 8 3.79 -21.97 12.60
N ILE A 9 2.56 -22.05 12.07
CA ILE A 9 2.26 -21.54 10.72
C ILE A 9 2.18 -20.02 10.70
N THR A 10 1.57 -19.42 11.72
CA THR A 10 1.27 -17.98 11.73
C THR A 10 2.30 -17.14 12.48
N GLY A 11 3.07 -17.75 13.38
CA GLY A 11 3.95 -17.05 14.33
C GLY A 11 3.22 -16.50 15.57
N PHE A 12 1.90 -16.69 15.69
CA PHE A 12 1.10 -16.20 16.82
C PHE A 12 0.93 -17.28 17.88
N ARG A 13 1.30 -16.99 19.13
CA ARG A 13 1.09 -17.93 20.25
C ARG A 13 -0.40 -18.23 20.45
N GLU A 14 -0.78 -19.50 20.48
CA GLU A 14 -2.19 -19.90 20.60
C GLU A 14 -2.86 -19.38 21.88
N GLU A 15 -2.13 -19.33 22.99
CA GLU A 15 -2.62 -18.74 24.25
C GLU A 15 -2.93 -17.25 24.11
N LEU A 16 -2.14 -16.51 23.33
CA LEU A 16 -2.39 -15.10 23.00
C LEU A 16 -3.66 -14.97 22.15
N ILE A 17 -3.87 -15.87 21.17
CA ILE A 17 -5.07 -15.90 20.31
C ILE A 17 -6.33 -16.16 21.17
N LYS A 18 -6.29 -17.16 22.05
CA LYS A 18 -7.41 -17.48 22.97
C LYS A 18 -7.73 -16.28 23.86
N LYS A 19 -6.70 -15.63 24.41
CA LYS A 19 -6.84 -14.45 25.26
C LYS A 19 -7.43 -13.27 24.49
N ALA A 20 -6.92 -12.99 23.28
CA ALA A 20 -7.42 -11.96 22.38
C ALA A 20 -8.89 -12.18 22.02
N CYS A 21 -9.30 -13.42 21.72
CA CYS A 21 -10.71 -13.75 21.46
C CYS A 21 -11.58 -13.50 22.69
N SER A 22 -11.12 -13.92 23.88
CA SER A 22 -11.87 -13.75 25.12
C SER A 22 -12.14 -12.27 25.45
N ILE A 23 -11.09 -11.43 25.37
CA ILE A 23 -11.23 -9.99 25.65
C ILE A 23 -12.04 -9.27 24.57
N ALA A 24 -11.86 -9.63 23.29
CA ALA A 24 -12.64 -9.07 22.17
C ALA A 24 -14.14 -9.34 22.31
N MET A 25 -14.51 -10.54 22.77
CA MET A 25 -15.91 -10.88 23.05
C MET A 25 -16.42 -10.19 24.32
N ALA A 26 -15.60 -10.06 25.36
CA ALA A 26 -15.96 -9.37 26.60
C ALA A 26 -16.15 -7.86 26.41
N ALA A 27 -15.51 -7.25 25.40
CA ALA A 27 -15.59 -5.82 25.11
C ALA A 27 -17.02 -5.32 24.89
N HIS A 28 -17.92 -6.15 24.34
CA HIS A 28 -19.33 -5.79 24.13
C HIS A 28 -20.10 -5.53 25.43
N LYS A 29 -19.65 -6.09 26.56
CA LYS A 29 -20.27 -5.90 27.88
C LYS A 29 -19.86 -4.58 28.54
N SER A 30 -18.82 -3.91 28.04
CA SER A 30 -18.26 -2.69 28.62
C SER A 30 -18.52 -1.46 27.73
N GLN A 31 -19.77 -1.25 27.33
CA GLN A 31 -20.14 -0.23 26.32
C GLN A 31 -19.81 1.21 26.69
N THR A 32 -19.59 1.50 27.98
CA THR A 32 -19.19 2.82 28.46
C THR A 32 -17.70 3.11 28.29
N LYS A 33 -16.87 2.08 28.06
CA LYS A 33 -15.43 2.24 27.88
C LYS A 33 -15.08 2.28 26.39
N PRO A 34 -14.24 3.23 25.94
CA PRO A 34 -13.82 3.32 24.54
C PRO A 34 -12.94 2.14 24.09
N TYR A 35 -12.22 1.51 25.03
CA TYR A 35 -11.45 0.28 24.84
C TYR A 35 -11.27 -0.43 26.20
N ILE A 36 -10.84 -1.69 26.16
CA ILE A 36 -10.38 -2.45 27.33
C ILE A 36 -8.89 -2.72 27.17
N ALA A 37 -8.08 -2.30 28.16
CA ALA A 37 -6.69 -2.74 28.26
C ALA A 37 -6.57 -3.86 29.29
N GLU A 38 -5.99 -4.98 28.89
CA GLU A 38 -5.62 -6.06 29.80
C GLU A 38 -4.10 -6.24 29.82
N LYS A 39 -3.54 -6.09 31.02
CA LYS A 39 -2.11 -6.31 31.30
C LYS A 39 -1.99 -7.69 31.93
N SER A 40 -1.27 -8.59 31.29
CA SER A 40 -0.98 -9.88 31.88
C SER A 40 -0.02 -9.71 33.07
N ARG A 41 -0.29 -10.37 34.19
CA ARG A 41 0.66 -10.40 35.34
C ARG A 41 1.81 -11.37 35.10
N THR A 42 1.61 -12.35 34.22
CA THR A 42 2.53 -13.47 33.97
C THR A 42 3.15 -13.45 32.57
N SER A 43 2.64 -12.63 31.65
CA SER A 43 3.22 -12.44 30.31
C SER A 43 3.59 -10.98 30.07
N SER A 44 4.52 -10.75 29.16
CA SER A 44 4.92 -9.41 28.70
C SER A 44 3.92 -8.76 27.74
N ASP A 45 2.71 -9.34 27.59
CA ASP A 45 1.70 -8.87 26.65
C ASP A 45 0.79 -7.81 27.27
N VAL A 46 0.48 -6.79 26.46
CA VAL A 46 -0.56 -5.80 26.74
C VAL A 46 -1.56 -5.83 25.61
N LEU A 47 -2.78 -6.25 25.93
CA LEU A 47 -3.86 -6.38 24.96
C LEU A 47 -4.76 -5.14 25.04
N PHE A 48 -4.97 -4.48 23.91
CA PHE A 48 -5.93 -3.40 23.73
C PHE A 48 -7.09 -3.92 22.88
N SER A 49 -8.27 -4.00 23.49
CA SER A 49 -9.48 -4.51 22.85
C SER A 49 -10.51 -3.42 22.63
N PHE A 50 -11.04 -3.33 21.41
CA PHE A 50 -12.03 -2.32 21.03
C PHE A 50 -13.44 -2.91 20.95
N PRO A 51 -14.46 -2.25 21.54
CA PRO A 51 -15.84 -2.70 21.43
C PRO A 51 -16.38 -2.48 20.01
N GLY A 52 -17.21 -3.41 19.56
CA GLY A 52 -17.98 -3.27 18.33
C GLY A 52 -19.02 -2.16 18.43
N SER A 53 -19.37 -1.59 17.28
CA SER A 53 -20.47 -0.65 17.14
C SER A 53 -21.62 -1.28 16.35
N TRP A 54 -22.84 -1.03 16.81
CA TRP A 54 -24.07 -1.52 16.21
C TRP A 54 -24.94 -0.41 15.61
N SER A 55 -24.32 0.74 15.29
CA SER A 55 -24.98 1.87 14.61
C SER A 55 -24.50 1.96 13.17
N VAL A 56 -25.41 2.10 12.20
CA VAL A 56 -25.07 2.22 10.77
C VAL A 56 -24.13 3.38 10.50
N GLY A 57 -24.32 4.53 11.16
CA GLY A 57 -23.47 5.72 10.96
C GLY A 57 -22.01 5.53 11.38
N HIS A 58 -21.71 4.46 12.13
CA HIS A 58 -20.34 4.08 12.49
C HIS A 58 -19.68 3.11 11.50
N TRP A 59 -20.43 2.62 10.51
CA TRP A 59 -19.97 1.73 9.43
C TRP A 59 -19.99 2.44 8.08
N PHE A 60 -20.98 3.32 7.86
CA PHE A 60 -21.16 4.07 6.63
C PHE A 60 -21.49 5.52 6.98
N THR A 61 -20.53 6.41 6.73
CA THR A 61 -20.67 7.86 6.93
C THR A 61 -21.14 8.58 5.66
N ARG A 62 -20.96 7.95 4.50
CA ARG A 62 -21.34 8.46 3.18
C ARG A 62 -21.65 7.30 2.23
N GLN A 63 -22.38 7.59 1.16
CA GLN A 63 -22.65 6.64 0.08
C GLN A 63 -21.48 6.63 -0.92
N PRO A 64 -21.25 5.53 -1.67
CA PRO A 64 -21.92 4.24 -1.53
C PRO A 64 -21.32 3.33 -0.44
N PHE A 65 -20.02 3.44 -0.14
CA PHE A 65 -19.30 2.49 0.72
C PHE A 65 -18.69 3.11 2.00
N GLY A 66 -18.84 4.41 2.23
CA GLY A 66 -18.33 5.07 3.44
C GLY A 66 -16.81 5.25 3.45
N GLU A 67 -16.18 5.31 2.29
CA GLU A 67 -14.75 5.34 2.08
C GLU A 67 -14.18 6.78 2.08
N ILE A 68 -12.94 6.94 2.56
CA ILE A 68 -12.21 8.22 2.58
C ILE A 68 -10.71 7.98 2.37
N LYS A 69 -10.04 8.90 1.67
CA LYS A 69 -8.58 8.87 1.52
C LYS A 69 -7.89 9.14 2.86
N VAL A 70 -6.72 8.52 3.07
CA VAL A 70 -5.97 8.64 4.33
C VAL A 70 -5.40 10.04 4.59
N ASP A 71 -5.32 10.93 3.59
CA ASP A 71 -4.88 12.33 3.77
C ASP A 71 -5.80 13.17 4.65
N GLN A 72 -7.05 12.74 4.83
CA GLN A 72 -8.00 13.40 5.71
C GLN A 72 -7.74 13.13 7.20
N SER A 73 -6.72 12.33 7.53
CA SER A 73 -6.34 12.01 8.90
C SER A 73 -4.86 12.27 9.16
N GLU A 74 -4.57 13.19 10.06
CA GLU A 74 -3.19 13.45 10.51
C GLU A 74 -2.54 12.24 11.21
N LEU A 75 -3.35 11.27 11.67
CA LEU A 75 -2.87 10.05 12.31
C LEU A 75 -2.20 9.09 11.34
N LEU A 76 -2.80 8.95 10.14
CA LEU A 76 -2.38 8.01 9.10
C LEU A 76 -1.57 8.70 7.99
N SER A 77 -1.76 10.00 7.81
CA SER A 77 -1.03 10.82 6.84
C SER A 77 -0.73 12.20 7.43
N PRO A 78 0.42 12.37 8.11
CA PRO A 78 0.78 13.65 8.70
C PRO A 78 0.97 14.73 7.62
N MET A 79 0.13 15.78 7.60
CA MET A 79 0.27 16.89 6.64
C MET A 79 1.36 17.91 7.09
N GLY A 80 2.18 18.39 6.14
CA GLY A 80 3.18 19.45 6.32
C GLY A 80 4.40 19.35 5.39
N ASN A 81 5.01 20.50 5.02
CA ASN A 81 6.11 20.58 4.03
C ASN A 81 7.40 19.86 4.46
N ASP A 82 7.65 19.72 5.76
CA ASP A 82 8.83 19.05 6.30
C ASP A 82 8.58 17.57 6.67
N LYS A 83 7.41 17.03 6.33
CA LYS A 83 6.99 15.69 6.77
C LYS A 83 7.18 14.64 5.66
N VAL A 84 7.58 13.47 6.11
CA VAL A 84 7.79 12.26 5.28
C VAL A 84 6.43 11.76 4.79
N ALA A 85 6.37 11.25 3.56
CA ALA A 85 5.17 10.61 3.06
C ALA A 85 4.75 9.41 3.93
N THR A 86 3.43 9.25 4.10
CA THR A 86 2.85 8.04 4.70
C THR A 86 3.25 6.79 3.92
N SER A 87 3.40 5.65 4.60
CA SER A 87 3.56 4.37 3.93
C SER A 87 2.25 3.89 3.30
N LEU A 88 1.09 4.41 3.68
CA LEU A 88 -0.22 4.00 3.14
C LEU A 88 -0.52 4.60 1.76
N ARG A 89 0.37 4.35 0.79
CA ARG A 89 0.28 4.81 -0.60
C ARG A 89 0.97 3.85 -1.55
N SER A 90 0.66 3.93 -2.84
CA SER A 90 1.59 3.49 -3.91
C SER A 90 2.67 4.55 -4.08
N ILE A 91 3.95 4.18 -4.00
CA ILE A 91 5.04 5.18 -3.95
C ILE A 91 5.18 5.87 -5.31
N GLY A 92 5.33 5.09 -6.38
CA GLY A 92 5.57 5.59 -7.71
C GLY A 92 4.37 6.35 -8.28
N CYS A 93 3.19 5.74 -8.21
CA CYS A 93 1.93 6.36 -8.66
C CYS A 93 1.55 7.57 -7.78
N ASP A 94 2.00 7.60 -6.52
CA ASP A 94 1.64 8.61 -5.51
C ASP A 94 0.13 8.68 -5.29
N GLU A 95 -0.47 7.49 -5.22
CA GLU A 95 -1.87 7.31 -4.92
C GLU A 95 -2.02 6.83 -3.48
N LEU A 96 -2.78 7.60 -2.69
CA LEU A 96 -3.04 7.31 -1.30
C LEU A 96 -4.08 6.20 -1.15
N ALA A 97 -3.90 5.38 -0.12
CA ALA A 97 -4.89 4.40 0.27
C ALA A 97 -6.21 5.05 0.72
N THR A 98 -7.28 4.28 0.59
CA THR A 98 -8.62 4.63 1.05
C THR A 98 -9.03 3.68 2.16
N VAL A 99 -9.63 4.21 3.22
CA VAL A 99 -10.13 3.47 4.39
C VAL A 99 -11.61 3.77 4.65
N ASN A 100 -12.26 2.95 5.46
CA ASN A 100 -13.61 3.23 5.95
C ASN A 100 -13.58 4.40 6.93
N GLU A 101 -14.26 5.48 6.60
CA GLU A 101 -14.29 6.71 7.38
C GLU A 101 -14.96 6.52 8.74
N GLY A 102 -16.02 5.71 8.81
CA GLY A 102 -16.72 5.43 10.07
C GLY A 102 -15.80 4.78 11.11
N PHE A 103 -14.97 3.83 10.67
CA PHE A 103 -13.98 3.18 11.53
C PHE A 103 -12.83 4.12 11.88
N LEU A 104 -12.33 4.90 10.92
CA LEU A 104 -11.28 5.88 11.14
C LEU A 104 -11.67 6.94 12.17
N ARG A 105 -12.84 7.59 12.00
CA ARG A 105 -13.37 8.60 12.93
C ARG A 105 -13.57 8.04 14.33
N ARG A 106 -13.94 6.76 14.45
CA ARG A 106 -14.04 6.10 15.76
C ARG A 106 -12.67 5.92 16.42
N LEU A 107 -11.64 5.52 15.68
CA LEU A 107 -10.29 5.46 16.22
C LEU A 107 -9.80 6.84 16.67
N GLU A 108 -10.00 7.87 15.85
CA GLU A 108 -9.66 9.27 16.16
C GLU A 108 -10.34 9.74 17.44
N MET A 109 -11.64 9.46 17.58
CA MET A 109 -12.40 9.76 18.79
C MET A 109 -11.86 9.00 20.01
N ILE A 110 -11.49 7.73 19.86
CA ILE A 110 -10.91 6.94 20.96
C ILE A 110 -9.56 7.54 21.38
N LEU A 111 -8.67 7.87 20.43
CA LEU A 111 -7.37 8.45 20.73
C LEU A 111 -7.47 9.82 21.39
N SER A 112 -8.40 10.66 20.93
CA SER A 112 -8.61 12.01 21.45
C SER A 112 -9.25 12.04 22.84
N ASN A 113 -10.18 11.11 23.11
CA ASN A 113 -11.03 11.15 24.31
C ASN A 113 -10.66 10.09 25.37
N SER A 114 -9.50 9.44 25.27
CA SER A 114 -9.10 8.39 26.20
C SER A 114 -7.61 8.37 26.50
N SER A 115 -7.18 7.49 27.42
CA SER A 115 -5.77 7.28 27.74
C SER A 115 -5.03 6.33 26.79
N LEU A 116 -5.66 5.90 25.69
CA LEU A 116 -5.11 4.87 24.80
C LEU A 116 -3.69 5.22 24.32
N GLN A 117 -3.48 6.42 23.80
CA GLN A 117 -2.16 6.83 23.29
C GLN A 117 -1.08 6.72 24.36
N LYS A 118 -1.33 7.30 25.55
CA LYS A 118 -0.40 7.27 26.69
C LYS A 118 -0.11 5.84 27.15
N GLU A 119 -1.11 4.96 27.15
CA GLU A 119 -0.92 3.57 27.55
C GLU A 119 -0.13 2.76 26.51
N VAL A 120 -0.34 3.02 25.22
CA VAL A 120 0.42 2.42 24.12
C VAL A 120 1.86 2.89 24.15
N GLU A 121 2.10 4.20 24.28
CA GLU A 121 3.44 4.77 24.41
C GLU A 121 4.19 4.21 25.63
N LYS A 122 3.49 4.06 26.77
CA LYS A 122 4.04 3.43 27.96
C LYS A 122 4.43 1.97 27.70
N ALA A 123 3.53 1.18 27.10
CA ALA A 123 3.80 -0.22 26.79
C ALA A 123 4.98 -0.38 25.81
N ASN A 124 5.08 0.50 24.80
CA ASN A 124 6.17 0.53 23.84
C ASN A 124 7.51 0.88 24.50
N THR A 125 7.50 1.89 25.38
CA THR A 125 8.68 2.29 26.17
C THR A 125 9.15 1.15 27.07
N GLU A 126 8.21 0.42 27.68
CA GLU A 126 8.47 -0.76 28.50
C GLU A 126 8.83 -2.03 27.68
N GLN A 127 8.95 -1.92 26.34
CA GLN A 127 9.25 -3.03 25.43
C GLN A 127 8.30 -4.22 25.59
N LYS A 128 7.02 -3.95 25.85
CA LYS A 128 5.98 -4.97 25.95
C LYS A 128 5.43 -5.36 24.58
N GLN A 129 4.93 -6.58 24.48
CA GLN A 129 4.26 -7.05 23.27
C GLN A 129 2.88 -6.40 23.22
N ILE A 130 2.71 -5.43 22.33
CA ILE A 130 1.44 -4.74 22.15
C ILE A 130 0.59 -5.59 21.21
N VAL A 131 -0.65 -5.87 21.62
CA VAL A 131 -1.62 -6.62 20.83
C VAL A 131 -2.90 -5.80 20.72
N PHE A 132 -3.27 -5.42 19.51
CA PHE A 132 -4.56 -4.82 19.22
C PHE A 132 -5.54 -5.93 18.82
N THR A 133 -6.74 -5.91 19.37
CA THR A 133 -7.75 -6.92 19.07
C THR A 133 -9.16 -6.37 19.10
N GLY A 134 -10.08 -7.06 18.44
CA GLY A 134 -11.47 -6.69 18.45
C GLY A 134 -12.34 -7.67 17.69
N HIS A 135 -13.61 -7.66 18.06
CA HIS A 135 -14.67 -8.41 17.39
C HIS A 135 -15.53 -7.48 16.55
N SER A 136 -16.02 -7.93 15.40
CA SER A 136 -16.87 -7.11 14.51
C SER A 136 -16.17 -5.80 14.14
N SER A 137 -16.87 -4.66 14.09
CA SER A 137 -16.23 -3.37 13.83
C SER A 137 -15.20 -2.93 14.88
N GLY A 138 -15.12 -3.57 16.05
CA GLY A 138 -13.99 -3.39 16.97
C GLY A 138 -12.68 -3.94 16.37
N GLY A 139 -12.75 -5.01 15.58
CA GLY A 139 -11.62 -5.52 14.81
C GLY A 139 -11.11 -4.52 13.78
N ALA A 140 -12.02 -3.79 13.12
CA ALA A 140 -11.65 -2.73 12.19
C ALA A 140 -10.88 -1.59 12.88
N ILE A 141 -11.29 -1.21 14.10
CA ILE A 141 -10.54 -0.25 14.93
C ILE A 141 -9.17 -0.82 15.30
N ALA A 142 -9.07 -2.11 15.64
CA ALA A 142 -7.80 -2.76 15.96
C ALA A 142 -6.83 -2.73 14.77
N ILE A 143 -7.31 -2.95 13.55
CA ILE A 143 -6.52 -2.86 12.32
C ILE A 143 -5.95 -1.45 12.14
N LEU A 144 -6.80 -0.43 12.21
CA LEU A 144 -6.38 0.96 12.08
C LEU A 144 -5.45 1.40 13.22
N ALA A 145 -5.68 0.94 14.45
CA ALA A 145 -4.81 1.22 15.60
C ALA A 145 -3.42 0.59 15.42
N THR A 146 -3.36 -0.61 14.83
CA THR A 146 -2.09 -1.27 14.51
C THR A 146 -1.31 -0.50 13.47
N VAL A 147 -1.98 -0.02 12.41
CA VAL A 147 -1.33 0.79 11.38
C VAL A 147 -0.91 2.16 11.91
N TRP A 148 -1.74 2.82 12.71
CA TRP A 148 -1.35 4.03 13.45
C TRP A 148 -0.08 3.78 14.27
N PHE A 149 0.01 2.64 14.96
CA PHE A 149 1.22 2.30 15.72
C PHE A 149 2.44 2.12 14.81
N LEU A 150 2.28 1.43 13.68
CA LEU A 150 3.35 1.16 12.72
C LEU A 150 3.88 2.45 12.08
N GLU A 151 3.02 3.37 11.69
CA GLU A 151 3.43 4.66 11.13
C GLU A 151 4.15 5.55 12.16
N GLN A 152 3.65 5.60 13.40
CA GLN A 152 4.11 6.58 14.38
C GLN A 152 5.31 6.10 15.21
N TYR A 153 5.35 4.82 15.58
CA TYR A 153 6.32 4.31 16.55
C TYR A 153 7.28 3.28 15.97
N PHE A 154 6.91 2.58 14.91
CA PHE A 154 7.75 1.52 14.35
C PHE A 154 8.84 2.11 13.45
N LYS A 155 10.07 2.15 13.96
CA LYS A 155 11.24 2.63 13.21
C LYS A 155 12.02 1.43 12.65
N PRO A 156 12.31 1.36 11.33
CA PRO A 156 13.03 0.25 10.71
C PRO A 156 14.41 -0.08 11.33
N LYS A 157 15.00 0.86 12.08
CA LYS A 157 16.34 0.77 12.67
C LYS A 157 16.36 0.46 14.17
N LYS A 158 15.21 0.29 14.84
CA LYS A 158 15.15 -0.04 16.27
C LYS A 158 14.57 -1.43 16.48
N THR A 159 15.22 -2.21 17.35
CA THR A 159 14.79 -3.50 17.88
C THR A 159 13.60 -3.34 18.84
N GLY A 160 12.52 -2.70 18.39
CA GLY A 160 11.26 -2.65 19.12
C GLY A 160 10.46 -3.93 18.90
N MET A 161 9.67 -4.35 19.89
CA MET A 161 8.70 -5.43 19.70
C MET A 161 7.63 -4.99 18.69
N SER A 162 7.48 -5.74 17.59
CA SER A 162 6.46 -5.48 16.58
C SER A 162 5.05 -5.63 17.17
N PRO A 163 4.07 -4.81 16.77
CA PRO A 163 2.70 -4.98 17.24
C PRO A 163 2.10 -6.26 16.64
N LEU A 164 1.07 -6.78 17.28
CA LEU A 164 0.24 -7.84 16.73
C LEU A 164 -1.22 -7.36 16.64
N CYS A 165 -1.91 -7.73 15.58
CA CYS A 165 -3.32 -7.46 15.38
C CYS A 165 -4.07 -8.78 15.23
N VAL A 166 -5.01 -9.07 16.13
CA VAL A 166 -5.83 -10.29 16.06
C VAL A 166 -7.31 -9.90 16.05
N THR A 167 -8.03 -10.22 14.98
CA THR A 167 -9.44 -9.82 14.85
C THR A 167 -10.36 -11.01 14.63
N PHE A 168 -11.62 -10.89 15.03
CA PHE A 168 -12.63 -11.95 14.93
C PHE A 168 -13.88 -11.39 14.25
N GLY A 169 -14.25 -11.95 13.09
CA GLY A 169 -15.42 -11.51 12.33
C GLY A 169 -15.38 -10.03 11.94
N SER A 170 -14.19 -9.48 11.73
CA SER A 170 -14.03 -8.06 11.39
C SER A 170 -14.51 -7.79 9.97
N PRO A 171 -15.24 -6.68 9.72
CA PRO A 171 -15.37 -6.15 8.38
C PRO A 171 -14.01 -5.70 7.84
N PHE A 172 -13.96 -5.53 6.52
CA PHE A 172 -12.81 -4.93 5.86
C PHE A 172 -12.69 -3.46 6.19
N VAL A 173 -11.47 -2.95 6.04
CA VAL A 173 -11.13 -1.60 6.52
C VAL A 173 -10.73 -0.70 5.37
N ALA A 174 -10.07 -1.23 4.35
CA ALA A 174 -9.35 -0.42 3.39
C ALA A 174 -9.33 -1.04 2.00
N ASP A 175 -8.86 -0.27 1.03
CA ASP A 175 -8.75 -0.64 -0.38
C ASP A 175 -7.53 -1.52 -0.70
N PHE A 176 -7.30 -1.74 -1.99
CA PHE A 176 -6.17 -2.54 -2.46
C PHE A 176 -4.81 -1.86 -2.19
N ILE A 177 -4.74 -0.53 -2.24
CA ILE A 177 -3.50 0.24 -2.04
C ILE A 177 -3.03 0.06 -0.60
N PHE A 178 -3.97 0.02 0.35
CA PHE A 178 -3.65 -0.30 1.74
C PHE A 178 -2.97 -1.66 1.87
N ASN A 179 -3.52 -2.71 1.27
CA ASN A 179 -2.89 -4.04 1.29
C ASN A 179 -1.51 -4.04 0.59
N HIS A 180 -1.42 -3.41 -0.58
CA HIS A 180 -0.16 -3.24 -1.31
C HIS A 180 0.91 -2.56 -0.43
N ALA A 181 0.55 -1.48 0.24
CA ALA A 181 1.43 -0.78 1.18
C ALA A 181 1.85 -1.68 2.37
N LEU A 182 0.93 -2.39 3.00
CA LEU A 182 1.26 -3.29 4.10
C LEU A 182 2.17 -4.43 3.66
N ARG A 183 2.06 -4.93 2.43
CA ARG A 183 2.95 -5.96 1.89
C ARG A 183 4.33 -5.39 1.58
N ARG A 184 4.40 -4.20 0.97
CA ARG A 184 5.65 -3.50 0.67
C ARG A 184 6.48 -3.24 1.93
N GLU A 185 5.85 -2.73 2.99
CA GLU A 185 6.54 -2.46 4.26
C GLU A 185 6.77 -3.72 5.12
N ASN A 186 6.36 -4.90 4.63
CA ASN A 186 6.39 -6.17 5.36
C ASN A 186 5.54 -6.18 6.66
N TRP A 187 4.52 -5.31 6.73
CA TRP A 187 3.61 -5.19 7.87
C TRP A 187 2.47 -6.20 7.87
N SER A 188 2.14 -6.78 6.71
CA SER A 188 1.03 -7.74 6.57
C SER A 188 1.13 -8.95 7.52
N ASN A 189 2.34 -9.32 7.93
CA ASN A 189 2.60 -10.44 8.84
C ASN A 189 2.14 -10.16 10.29
N TYR A 190 1.85 -8.91 10.64
CA TYR A 190 1.37 -8.54 11.96
C TYR A 190 -0.15 -8.68 12.13
N PHE A 191 -0.86 -9.05 11.08
CA PHE A 191 -2.32 -9.10 11.07
C PHE A 191 -2.82 -10.54 10.90
N LEU A 192 -3.67 -10.97 11.84
CA LEU A 192 -4.32 -12.28 11.86
C LEU A 192 -5.84 -12.12 12.02
N HIS A 193 -6.59 -12.55 11.01
CA HIS A 193 -8.04 -12.36 10.92
C HIS A 193 -8.76 -13.71 10.95
N PHE A 194 -9.57 -13.96 11.98
CA PHE A 194 -10.42 -15.14 12.06
C PHE A 194 -11.78 -14.86 11.44
N VAL A 195 -12.20 -15.75 10.55
CA VAL A 195 -13.47 -15.66 9.83
C VAL A 195 -14.18 -17.01 9.86
N MET A 196 -15.37 -17.07 10.45
CA MET A 196 -16.22 -18.24 10.29
C MET A 196 -16.73 -18.33 8.86
N ARG A 197 -16.87 -19.58 8.38
CA ARG A 197 -17.34 -19.88 7.02
C ARG A 197 -18.52 -19.02 6.59
N TYR A 198 -19.59 -18.97 7.39
CA TYR A 198 -20.82 -18.25 7.04
C TYR A 198 -20.96 -16.85 7.67
N ASP A 199 -20.01 -16.37 8.48
CA ASP A 199 -20.18 -15.07 9.15
C ASP A 199 -20.39 -13.94 8.13
N ILE A 200 -21.56 -13.28 8.18
CA ILE A 200 -21.91 -12.26 7.18
C ILE A 200 -21.11 -10.96 7.37
N VAL A 201 -20.60 -10.68 8.57
CA VAL A 201 -20.04 -9.38 8.93
C VAL A 201 -18.79 -8.99 8.11
N PRO A 202 -17.81 -9.90 7.89
CA PRO A 202 -16.70 -9.64 6.98
C PRO A 202 -17.11 -9.29 5.54
N ARG A 203 -18.34 -9.62 5.13
CA ARG A 203 -18.85 -9.41 3.76
C ARG A 203 -19.73 -8.16 3.62
N VAL A 204 -20.17 -7.55 4.72
CA VAL A 204 -21.14 -6.43 4.72
C VAL A 204 -20.73 -5.32 3.77
N LEU A 205 -19.46 -4.89 3.84
CA LEU A 205 -18.96 -3.75 3.07
C LEU A 205 -18.79 -4.03 1.56
N PHE A 206 -19.11 -5.24 1.09
CA PHE A 206 -19.18 -5.52 -0.34
C PHE A 206 -20.43 -4.94 -0.99
N ALA A 207 -21.49 -4.71 -0.22
CA ALA A 207 -22.71 -4.09 -0.72
C ALA A 207 -22.74 -2.58 -0.45
N PRO A 208 -23.26 -1.77 -1.40
CA PRO A 208 -23.44 -0.34 -1.18
C PRO A 208 -24.55 -0.11 -0.16
N LEU A 209 -24.41 0.91 0.69
CA LEU A 209 -25.39 1.22 1.73
C LEU A 209 -26.80 1.43 1.16
N SER A 210 -26.91 2.09 0.01
CA SER A 210 -28.18 2.33 -0.70
C SER A 210 -28.99 1.06 -0.98
N SER A 211 -28.35 -0.11 -1.07
CA SER A 211 -29.02 -1.38 -1.36
C SER A 211 -29.52 -2.12 -0.12
N MET A 212 -29.04 -1.77 1.08
CA MET A 212 -29.24 -2.59 2.28
C MET A 212 -29.42 -1.78 3.59
N GLN A 213 -29.58 -0.46 3.53
CA GLN A 213 -29.60 0.38 4.72
C GLN A 213 -30.62 -0.07 5.77
N ARG A 214 -31.88 -0.28 5.36
CA ARG A 214 -32.96 -0.68 6.25
C ARG A 214 -32.68 -2.03 6.91
N GLU A 215 -32.27 -2.99 6.10
CA GLU A 215 -31.94 -4.34 6.57
C GLU A 215 -30.73 -4.31 7.50
N LEU A 216 -29.71 -3.51 7.19
CA LEU A 216 -28.53 -3.35 8.03
C LEU A 216 -28.87 -2.75 9.41
N GLU A 217 -29.73 -1.74 9.47
CA GLU A 217 -30.21 -1.17 10.74
C GLU A 217 -30.84 -2.23 11.64
N GLN A 218 -31.72 -3.06 11.07
CA GLN A 218 -32.37 -4.15 11.80
C GLN A 218 -31.37 -5.24 12.20
N ILE A 219 -30.46 -5.63 11.31
CA ILE A 219 -29.46 -6.67 11.59
C ILE A 219 -28.49 -6.23 12.68
N LEU A 220 -27.99 -4.98 12.64
CA LEU A 220 -27.14 -4.46 13.71
C LEU A 220 -27.90 -4.38 15.04
N TYR A 221 -29.18 -4.03 15.03
CA TYR A 221 -30.03 -4.10 16.22
C TYR A 221 -30.14 -5.52 16.77
N LEU A 222 -30.35 -6.52 15.92
CA LEU A 222 -30.38 -7.94 16.31
C LEU A 222 -29.02 -8.43 16.85
N LEU A 223 -27.90 -8.05 16.21
CA LEU A 223 -26.56 -8.40 16.69
C LEU A 223 -26.26 -7.73 18.05
N ASN A 224 -26.68 -6.48 18.26
CA ASN A 224 -26.57 -5.81 19.56
C ASN A 224 -27.41 -6.52 20.64
N GLN A 225 -28.62 -6.96 20.30
CA GLN A 225 -29.42 -7.77 21.21
C GLN A 225 -28.70 -9.07 21.55
N LYS A 226 -28.24 -9.85 20.57
CA LYS A 226 -27.50 -11.11 20.80
C LYS A 226 -26.22 -10.91 21.63
N ALA A 227 -25.54 -9.79 21.45
CA ALA A 227 -24.39 -9.42 22.26
C ALA A 227 -24.76 -9.16 23.74
N ARG A 228 -26.03 -8.81 24.03
CA ARG A 228 -26.55 -8.49 25.37
C ARG A 228 -27.35 -9.64 26.00
N ASN A 229 -28.26 -10.26 25.24
CA ASN A 229 -29.25 -11.27 25.63
C ASN A 229 -29.42 -12.31 24.50
N SER A 230 -29.50 -13.60 24.82
CA SER A 230 -29.53 -14.71 23.84
C SER A 230 -30.89 -14.91 23.15
N ILE A 231 -31.50 -13.87 22.56
CA ILE A 231 -32.85 -13.90 21.97
C ILE A 231 -32.79 -14.08 20.44
N GLN A 232 -33.75 -14.85 19.90
CA GLN A 232 -33.94 -15.11 18.46
C GLN A 232 -34.67 -13.94 17.79
N GLY A 233 -34.14 -13.45 16.65
CA GLY A 233 -34.72 -12.37 15.85
C GLY A 233 -35.50 -12.84 14.62
N SER A 234 -36.23 -11.93 13.97
CA SER A 234 -37.00 -12.16 12.74
C SER A 234 -36.15 -12.71 11.57
N ILE A 235 -36.68 -13.71 10.86
CA ILE A 235 -36.00 -14.49 9.81
C ILE A 235 -36.02 -13.78 8.44
N ALA A 236 -37.07 -13.01 8.13
CA ALA A 236 -37.28 -12.47 6.79
C ALA A 236 -36.24 -11.42 6.38
N GLU A 237 -35.87 -10.52 7.30
CA GLU A 237 -34.90 -9.45 6.99
C GLU A 237 -33.46 -9.95 6.95
N ALA A 238 -33.15 -11.02 7.68
CA ALA A 238 -31.87 -11.72 7.59
C ALA A 238 -31.65 -12.32 6.19
N SER A 239 -32.67 -12.98 5.62
CA SER A 239 -32.62 -13.55 4.28
C SER A 239 -32.39 -12.48 3.20
N LYS A 240 -33.13 -11.37 3.25
CA LYS A 240 -32.98 -10.27 2.30
C LYS A 240 -31.62 -9.58 2.42
N PHE A 241 -31.15 -9.36 3.65
CA PHE A 241 -29.82 -8.82 3.91
C PHE A 241 -28.73 -9.71 3.31
N TYR A 242 -28.80 -11.01 3.61
CA TYR A 242 -27.86 -12.01 3.13
C TYR A 242 -27.79 -12.05 1.60
N GLN A 243 -28.95 -12.14 0.93
CA GLN A 243 -29.01 -12.13 -0.53
C GLN A 243 -28.37 -10.87 -1.13
N THR A 244 -28.65 -9.70 -0.53
CA THR A 244 -28.12 -8.43 -1.03
C THR A 244 -26.61 -8.36 -0.88
N VAL A 245 -26.08 -8.72 0.29
CA VAL A 245 -24.63 -8.76 0.55
C VAL A 245 -23.95 -9.77 -0.38
N MET A 246 -24.47 -10.99 -0.47
CA MET A 246 -23.84 -12.05 -1.26
C MET A 246 -23.94 -11.83 -2.77
N ARG A 247 -24.99 -11.14 -3.26
CA ARG A 247 -25.08 -10.72 -4.66
C ARG A 247 -23.97 -9.72 -5.01
N ASN A 248 -23.74 -8.72 -4.16
CA ASN A 248 -22.65 -7.76 -4.38
C ASN A 248 -21.27 -8.40 -4.20
N ALA A 249 -21.12 -9.32 -3.23
CA ALA A 249 -19.92 -10.14 -3.07
C ALA A 249 -19.63 -10.97 -4.33
N SER A 250 -20.67 -11.54 -4.95
CA SER A 250 -20.57 -12.26 -6.22
C SER A 250 -20.06 -11.38 -7.35
N ALA A 251 -20.63 -10.16 -7.47
CA ALA A 251 -20.23 -9.20 -8.50
C ALA A 251 -18.76 -8.80 -8.32
N LEU A 252 -18.35 -8.50 -7.08
CA LEU A 252 -16.98 -8.15 -6.74
C LEU A 252 -15.99 -9.30 -6.99
N ALA A 253 -16.30 -10.50 -6.51
CA ALA A 253 -15.46 -11.67 -6.71
C ALA A 253 -15.34 -12.05 -8.19
N SER A 254 -16.42 -11.92 -8.97
CA SER A 254 -16.41 -12.18 -10.41
C SER A 254 -15.58 -11.14 -11.16
N HIS A 255 -15.72 -9.86 -10.82
CA HIS A 255 -14.91 -8.78 -11.39
C HIS A 255 -13.41 -9.01 -11.12
N ALA A 256 -13.05 -9.30 -9.86
CA ALA A 256 -11.68 -9.62 -9.48
C ALA A 256 -11.17 -10.85 -10.26
N ALA A 257 -11.97 -11.92 -10.36
CA ALA A 257 -11.58 -13.11 -11.12
C ALA A 257 -11.33 -12.81 -12.62
N CYS A 258 -12.12 -11.93 -13.24
CA CYS A 258 -11.88 -11.50 -14.62
C CYS A 258 -10.56 -10.75 -14.78
N GLN A 259 -10.21 -9.88 -13.82
CA GLN A 259 -8.93 -9.17 -13.82
C GLN A 259 -7.75 -10.15 -13.64
N LEU A 260 -7.85 -11.09 -12.70
CA LEU A 260 -6.83 -12.12 -12.46
C LEU A 260 -6.56 -12.98 -13.71
N MET A 261 -7.61 -13.29 -14.48
CA MET A 261 -7.51 -14.09 -15.70
C MET A 261 -7.06 -13.28 -16.93
N GLY A 262 -6.68 -12.01 -16.77
CA GLY A 262 -6.16 -11.18 -17.85
C GLY A 262 -7.21 -10.84 -18.92
N ASN A 263 -8.50 -10.78 -18.54
CA ASN A 263 -9.55 -10.44 -19.49
C ASN A 263 -9.46 -8.95 -19.87
N ALA A 264 -8.81 -8.65 -20.99
CA ALA A 264 -8.63 -7.30 -21.53
C ALA A 264 -9.89 -6.74 -22.23
N ASN A 265 -11.08 -7.28 -21.95
CA ASN A 265 -12.30 -6.84 -22.61
C ASN A 265 -12.73 -5.45 -22.09
N PRO A 266 -12.82 -4.41 -22.95
CA PRO A 266 -13.25 -3.06 -22.55
C PRO A 266 -14.65 -3.01 -21.94
N ILE A 267 -15.49 -4.03 -22.19
CA ILE A 267 -16.81 -4.19 -21.57
C ILE A 267 -16.68 -4.27 -20.05
N LEU A 268 -15.59 -4.81 -19.50
CA LEU A 268 -15.42 -4.92 -18.05
C LEU A 268 -15.29 -3.54 -17.40
N GLU A 269 -14.50 -2.63 -17.99
CA GLU A 269 -14.38 -1.23 -17.54
C GLU A 269 -15.71 -0.48 -17.74
N THR A 270 -16.38 -0.72 -18.86
CA THR A 270 -17.69 -0.13 -19.15
C THR A 270 -18.73 -0.58 -18.11
N VAL A 271 -18.79 -1.86 -17.77
CA VAL A 271 -19.71 -2.41 -16.75
C VAL A 271 -19.35 -1.93 -15.36
N ALA A 272 -18.06 -1.83 -15.03
CA ALA A 272 -17.58 -1.26 -13.77
C ALA A 272 -18.00 0.22 -13.59
N SER A 273 -18.20 0.96 -14.69
CA SER A 273 -18.74 2.34 -14.61
C SER A 273 -20.22 2.42 -14.23
N PHE A 274 -20.99 1.34 -14.44
CA PHE A 274 -22.42 1.27 -14.10
C PHE A 274 -22.71 0.54 -12.78
N ILE A 275 -21.77 -0.28 -12.30
CA ILE A 275 -21.90 -1.04 -11.05
C ILE A 275 -20.96 -0.45 -10.02
N ASN A 276 -21.52 0.10 -8.94
CA ASN A 276 -20.73 0.46 -7.77
C ASN A 276 -20.16 -0.81 -7.13
N LEU A 277 -18.89 -1.10 -7.41
CA LEU A 277 -18.13 -2.18 -6.78
C LEU A 277 -17.43 -1.65 -5.55
N SER A 278 -17.47 -2.44 -4.47
CA SER A 278 -16.81 -2.05 -3.22
C SER A 278 -15.30 -1.89 -3.40
N PRO A 279 -14.70 -0.81 -2.87
CA PRO A 279 -13.25 -0.62 -2.91
C PRO A 279 -12.51 -1.53 -1.93
N TYR A 280 -13.20 -2.05 -0.90
CA TYR A 280 -12.54 -2.73 0.21
C TYR A 280 -11.93 -4.07 -0.21
N ARG A 281 -10.70 -4.33 0.25
CA ARG A 281 -9.94 -5.54 -0.03
C ARG A 281 -9.39 -6.18 1.24
N PRO A 282 -9.12 -7.50 1.22
CA PRO A 282 -8.48 -8.17 2.34
C PRO A 282 -7.02 -7.71 2.47
N SER A 283 -6.54 -7.65 3.70
CA SER A 283 -5.14 -7.38 4.01
C SER A 283 -4.69 -8.24 5.20
N GLY A 284 -3.46 -8.75 5.19
CA GLY A 284 -2.95 -9.61 6.25
C GLY A 284 -3.31 -11.09 6.10
N THR A 285 -3.06 -11.88 7.16
CA THR A 285 -3.31 -13.33 7.15
C THR A 285 -4.72 -13.64 7.62
N PHE A 286 -5.45 -14.46 6.87
CA PHE A 286 -6.80 -14.91 7.23
C PHE A 286 -6.79 -16.38 7.65
N VAL A 287 -7.59 -16.69 8.68
CA VAL A 287 -7.85 -18.04 9.17
C VAL A 287 -9.34 -18.29 9.04
N PHE A 288 -9.71 -19.11 8.06
CA PHE A 288 -11.09 -19.55 7.87
C PHE A 288 -11.40 -20.73 8.78
N CYS A 289 -12.43 -20.58 9.61
CA CYS A 289 -12.96 -21.66 10.43
C CYS A 289 -14.06 -22.40 9.64
N THR A 290 -13.87 -23.69 9.40
CA THR A 290 -14.81 -24.51 8.62
C THR A 290 -16.08 -24.87 9.38
N GLY A 291 -16.06 -24.79 10.72
CA GLY A 291 -17.15 -25.21 11.60
C GLY A 291 -17.12 -26.70 11.96
N ASN A 292 -16.04 -27.42 11.61
CA ASN A 292 -15.79 -28.80 12.05
C ASN A 292 -14.49 -28.92 12.88
N GLY A 293 -13.98 -27.78 13.36
CA GLY A 293 -12.72 -27.68 14.09
C GLY A 293 -11.48 -27.59 13.22
N LYS A 294 -11.59 -27.56 11.88
CA LYS A 294 -10.47 -27.33 10.97
C LYS A 294 -10.25 -25.84 10.71
N LEU A 295 -8.97 -25.44 10.66
CA LEU A 295 -8.56 -24.07 10.34
C LEU A 295 -7.85 -24.05 8.99
N VAL A 296 -8.19 -23.08 8.16
CA VAL A 296 -7.58 -22.88 6.83
C VAL A 296 -6.90 -21.51 6.78
N VAL A 297 -5.57 -21.50 6.75
CA VAL A 297 -4.74 -20.29 6.72
C VAL A 297 -4.50 -19.87 5.28
N VAL A 298 -4.72 -18.59 4.97
CA VAL A 298 -4.59 -18.02 3.63
C VAL A 298 -3.98 -16.61 3.73
N ARG A 299 -3.02 -16.30 2.84
CA ARG A 299 -2.32 -15.00 2.83
C ARG A 299 -2.55 -14.17 1.56
N ASN A 300 -2.84 -14.82 0.44
CA ASN A 300 -3.07 -14.13 -0.82
C ASN A 300 -4.42 -13.40 -0.77
N ALA A 301 -4.39 -12.07 -0.91
CA ALA A 301 -5.58 -11.21 -0.76
C ALA A 301 -6.67 -11.54 -1.79
N ASP A 302 -6.31 -11.82 -3.04
CA ASP A 302 -7.29 -12.19 -4.06
C ASP A 302 -7.95 -13.53 -3.76
N ALA A 303 -7.18 -14.53 -3.31
CA ALA A 303 -7.72 -15.82 -2.86
C ALA A 303 -8.67 -15.65 -1.67
N ILE A 304 -8.35 -14.79 -0.69
CA ILE A 304 -9.21 -14.47 0.45
C ILE A 304 -10.52 -13.85 -0.02
N LEU A 305 -10.47 -12.91 -0.98
CA LEU A 305 -11.67 -12.28 -1.55
C LEU A 305 -12.58 -13.32 -2.23
N GLN A 306 -12.00 -14.24 -3.00
CA GLN A 306 -12.76 -15.35 -3.61
C GLN A 306 -13.37 -16.26 -2.55
N LEU A 307 -12.63 -16.62 -1.50
CA LEU A 307 -13.11 -17.48 -0.41
C LEU A 307 -14.27 -16.85 0.35
N LEU A 308 -14.27 -15.53 0.58
CA LEU A 308 -15.35 -14.86 1.29
C LEU A 308 -16.70 -14.97 0.58
N PHE A 309 -16.68 -15.02 -0.74
CA PHE A 309 -17.85 -15.30 -1.55
C PHE A 309 -18.15 -16.81 -1.61
N TYR A 310 -17.23 -17.62 -2.13
CA TYR A 310 -17.49 -19.01 -2.46
C TYR A 310 -17.74 -19.91 -1.24
N SER A 311 -17.12 -19.63 -0.09
CA SER A 311 -17.31 -20.46 1.11
C SER A 311 -18.68 -20.29 1.78
N SER A 312 -19.36 -19.18 1.48
CA SER A 312 -20.69 -18.83 1.99
C SER A 312 -21.73 -18.87 0.86
N GLN A 313 -21.60 -19.75 -0.13
CA GLN A 313 -22.66 -19.93 -1.13
C GLN A 313 -23.80 -20.80 -0.62
N LEU A 314 -24.98 -20.61 -1.21
CA LEU A 314 -26.11 -21.52 -1.06
C LEU A 314 -25.92 -22.73 -1.98
N CYS A 315 -26.19 -23.94 -1.49
CA CYS A 315 -26.26 -25.12 -2.35
C CYS A 315 -27.59 -25.16 -3.13
N SER A 316 -28.66 -24.64 -2.52
CA SER A 316 -29.97 -24.45 -3.16
C SER A 316 -30.73 -23.28 -2.54
N GLU A 317 -31.73 -22.73 -3.23
CA GLU A 317 -32.55 -21.62 -2.71
C GLU A 317 -33.33 -21.99 -1.44
N ASN A 318 -33.63 -23.29 -1.27
CA ASN A 318 -34.35 -23.81 -0.10
C ASN A 318 -33.57 -23.65 1.22
N GLU A 319 -32.25 -23.44 1.16
CA GLU A 319 -31.40 -23.27 2.34
C GLU A 319 -31.26 -21.82 2.79
N LEU A 320 -31.83 -20.85 2.06
CA LEU A 320 -31.59 -19.43 2.27
C LEU A 320 -31.84 -18.99 3.72
N GLU A 321 -33.00 -19.32 4.28
CA GLU A 321 -33.37 -18.90 5.63
C GLU A 321 -32.42 -19.49 6.68
N ALA A 322 -32.12 -20.78 6.56
CA ALA A 322 -31.22 -21.50 7.47
C ALA A 322 -29.79 -20.94 7.41
N ILE A 323 -29.30 -20.63 6.20
CA ILE A 323 -27.96 -20.06 6.01
C ILE A 323 -27.92 -18.60 6.47
N ALA A 324 -28.96 -17.81 6.21
CA ALA A 324 -29.05 -16.44 6.69
C ALA A 324 -29.01 -16.38 8.22
N GLU A 325 -29.77 -17.25 8.91
CA GLU A 325 -29.71 -17.36 10.37
C GLU A 325 -28.34 -17.83 10.85
N ARG A 326 -27.79 -18.88 10.22
CA ARG A 326 -26.44 -19.40 10.53
C ARG A 326 -25.38 -18.32 10.37
N SER A 327 -25.50 -17.45 9.37
CA SER A 327 -24.56 -16.37 9.10
C SER A 327 -24.47 -15.36 10.25
N LEU A 328 -25.61 -15.05 10.88
CA LEU A 328 -25.68 -14.19 12.06
C LEU A 328 -25.19 -14.91 13.32
N ASN A 329 -25.48 -16.21 13.46
CA ASN A 329 -25.04 -17.00 14.62
C ASN A 329 -23.53 -17.24 14.61
N ASN A 330 -22.94 -17.50 13.44
CA ASN A 330 -21.50 -17.67 13.27
C ASN A 330 -20.71 -16.45 13.71
N HIS A 331 -21.28 -15.24 13.59
CA HIS A 331 -20.63 -14.02 14.07
C HIS A 331 -20.28 -14.07 15.56
N PHE A 332 -21.05 -14.76 16.41
CA PHE A 332 -20.74 -14.88 17.85
C PHE A 332 -20.06 -16.20 18.24
N GLY A 333 -19.81 -17.11 17.28
CA GLY A 333 -19.32 -18.47 17.52
C GLY A 333 -17.81 -18.62 17.71
N TYR A 334 -17.02 -17.53 17.61
CA TYR A 334 -15.55 -17.61 17.60
C TYR A 334 -14.93 -18.28 18.82
N ARG A 335 -15.45 -18.03 20.02
CA ARG A 335 -14.85 -18.58 21.24
C ARG A 335 -14.93 -20.11 21.30
N SER A 336 -16.10 -20.67 20.97
CA SER A 336 -16.33 -22.12 21.00
C SER A 336 -15.56 -22.82 19.90
N GLU A 337 -15.60 -22.28 18.67
CA GLU A 337 -14.87 -22.87 17.54
C GLU A 337 -13.36 -22.84 17.79
N LEU A 338 -12.78 -21.72 18.24
CA LEU A 338 -11.35 -21.65 18.48
C LEU A 338 -10.90 -22.59 19.59
N GLN A 339 -11.72 -22.78 20.62
CA GLN A 339 -11.43 -23.76 21.66
C GLN A 339 -11.36 -25.18 21.07
N GLU A 340 -12.33 -25.55 20.23
CA GLU A 340 -12.36 -26.86 19.58
C GLU A 340 -11.21 -27.03 18.57
N SER A 341 -10.98 -26.04 17.71
CA SER A 341 -9.98 -26.09 16.65
C SER A 341 -8.56 -26.19 17.18
N LEU A 342 -8.22 -25.37 18.18
CA LEU A 342 -6.89 -25.38 18.79
C LEU A 342 -6.65 -26.65 19.62
N SER A 343 -7.70 -27.33 20.08
CA SER A 343 -7.56 -28.66 20.69
C SER A 343 -7.34 -29.77 19.65
N LYS A 344 -7.99 -29.68 18.49
CA LYS A 344 -7.86 -30.67 17.41
C LYS A 344 -6.56 -30.54 16.60
N GLN A 345 -5.92 -29.36 16.60
CA GLN A 345 -4.69 -29.08 15.87
C GLN A 345 -4.77 -29.42 14.37
N ASN A 346 -5.96 -29.26 13.78
CA ASN A 346 -6.21 -29.55 12.37
C ASN A 346 -6.10 -28.27 11.54
N VAL A 347 -4.87 -27.88 11.23
CA VAL A 347 -4.57 -26.63 10.50
C VAL A 347 -4.04 -26.95 9.11
N VAL A 348 -4.61 -26.33 8.09
CA VAL A 348 -4.20 -26.44 6.69
C VAL A 348 -3.78 -25.07 6.20
N ASN A 349 -2.58 -24.97 5.64
CA ASN A 349 -2.05 -23.74 5.07
C ASN A 349 -2.17 -23.76 3.54
N LEU A 350 -2.78 -22.72 2.96
CA LEU A 350 -2.99 -22.58 1.51
C LEU A 350 -2.03 -21.53 0.92
N ASP A 351 -0.73 -21.84 0.92
CA ASP A 351 0.28 -20.99 0.28
C ASP A 351 0.52 -21.35 -1.20
N HIS A 352 0.44 -22.65 -1.55
CA HIS A 352 0.65 -23.14 -2.92
C HIS A 352 -0.67 -23.24 -3.70
N LEU A 353 -1.17 -22.08 -4.13
CA LEU A 353 -2.49 -21.95 -4.75
C LEU A 353 -2.55 -22.52 -6.18
N GLU A 354 -1.47 -22.44 -6.95
CA GLU A 354 -1.37 -22.89 -8.34
C GLU A 354 -1.62 -24.40 -8.51
N GLY A 355 -1.27 -25.19 -7.49
CA GLY A 355 -1.38 -26.66 -7.50
C GLY A 355 -2.71 -27.21 -6.98
N LEU A 356 -3.65 -26.38 -6.51
CA LEU A 356 -4.81 -26.84 -5.74
C LEU A 356 -5.70 -27.85 -6.48
N PRO A 357 -6.11 -28.98 -5.91
CA PRO A 357 -6.91 -29.98 -6.62
C PRO A 357 -8.25 -29.42 -7.08
N LEU A 358 -8.59 -29.56 -8.37
CA LEU A 358 -9.80 -29.00 -8.97
C LEU A 358 -11.07 -29.81 -8.70
N SER A 359 -10.93 -31.10 -8.39
CA SER A 359 -12.03 -32.00 -8.06
C SER A 359 -11.85 -32.64 -6.69
N SER A 360 -12.97 -33.06 -6.08
CA SER A 360 -12.96 -33.88 -4.87
C SER A 360 -12.36 -35.27 -5.11
N ASN A 361 -12.48 -35.79 -6.33
CA ASN A 361 -12.06 -37.14 -6.71
C ASN A 361 -10.67 -37.08 -7.36
N GLY A 362 -9.71 -37.87 -6.84
CA GLY A 362 -8.39 -38.02 -7.46
C GLY A 362 -7.27 -37.13 -6.92
N ALA A 363 -7.36 -36.63 -5.68
CA ALA A 363 -6.24 -35.92 -5.06
C ALA A 363 -5.04 -36.86 -4.89
N ALA A 364 -3.86 -36.45 -5.37
CA ALA A 364 -2.60 -37.12 -5.03
C ALA A 364 -2.43 -37.19 -3.50
N ALA A 365 -1.71 -38.21 -3.00
CA ALA A 365 -1.59 -38.46 -1.56
C ALA A 365 -1.14 -37.23 -0.75
N GLU A 366 -0.30 -36.39 -1.36
CA GLU A 366 0.23 -35.13 -0.81
C GLU A 366 -0.84 -34.02 -0.66
N ASN A 367 -1.95 -34.07 -1.40
CA ASN A 367 -2.98 -33.03 -1.44
C ASN A 367 -4.28 -33.41 -0.71
N ILE A 368 -4.31 -34.53 0.01
CA ILE A 368 -5.53 -35.03 0.68
C ILE A 368 -6.03 -34.03 1.72
N ALA A 369 -5.16 -33.52 2.60
CA ALA A 369 -5.54 -32.56 3.64
C ALA A 369 -6.10 -31.25 3.05
N ILE A 370 -5.45 -30.74 2.01
CA ILE A 370 -5.89 -29.55 1.25
C ILE A 370 -7.24 -29.81 0.59
N ASN A 371 -7.41 -30.92 -0.14
CA ASN A 371 -8.67 -31.26 -0.80
C ASN A 371 -9.83 -31.37 0.20
N MET A 372 -9.59 -31.98 1.37
CA MET A 372 -10.58 -32.02 2.45
C MET A 372 -10.89 -30.61 2.97
N ALA A 373 -9.89 -29.75 3.18
CA ALA A 373 -10.11 -28.37 3.62
C ALA A 373 -10.97 -27.56 2.63
N LEU A 374 -10.67 -27.65 1.32
CA LEU A 374 -11.45 -26.99 0.27
C LEU A 374 -12.89 -27.53 0.21
N THR A 375 -13.08 -28.82 0.46
CA THR A 375 -14.39 -29.47 0.50
C THR A 375 -15.18 -29.07 1.75
N ASP A 376 -14.54 -28.99 2.92
CA ASP A 376 -15.14 -28.53 4.17
C ASP A 376 -15.57 -27.05 4.11
N LEU A 377 -14.84 -26.24 3.33
CA LEU A 377 -15.23 -24.88 2.97
C LEU A 377 -16.35 -24.81 1.92
N GLY A 378 -16.74 -25.94 1.31
CA GLY A 378 -17.79 -26.03 0.30
C GLY A 378 -17.42 -25.43 -1.05
N LEU A 379 -16.13 -25.44 -1.41
CA LEU A 379 -15.65 -24.79 -2.62
C LEU A 379 -15.93 -25.62 -3.88
N SER A 380 -16.69 -25.02 -4.81
CA SER A 380 -16.94 -25.56 -6.15
C SER A 380 -15.67 -25.59 -7.00
N THR A 381 -15.68 -26.35 -8.10
CA THR A 381 -14.58 -26.37 -9.09
C THR A 381 -14.21 -24.97 -9.56
N ARG A 382 -15.21 -24.12 -9.82
CA ARG A 382 -15.01 -22.72 -10.23
C ARG A 382 -14.29 -21.92 -9.15
N ALA A 383 -14.67 -22.08 -7.88
CA ALA A 383 -13.99 -21.44 -6.77
C ALA A 383 -12.50 -21.81 -6.74
N ARG A 384 -12.20 -23.12 -6.86
CA ARG A 384 -10.83 -23.63 -6.85
C ARG A 384 -10.00 -23.11 -8.02
N LEU A 385 -10.60 -22.96 -9.21
CA LEU A 385 -9.96 -22.31 -10.36
C LEU A 385 -9.64 -20.84 -10.08
N CYS A 386 -10.54 -20.09 -9.44
CA CYS A 386 -10.26 -18.70 -9.04
C CYS A 386 -9.10 -18.61 -8.05
N LEU A 387 -8.98 -19.56 -7.10
CA LEU A 387 -7.82 -19.61 -6.19
C LEU A 387 -6.52 -19.90 -6.93
N ARG A 388 -6.52 -20.85 -7.88
CA ARG A 388 -5.35 -21.11 -8.75
C ARG A 388 -4.95 -19.87 -9.53
N ALA A 389 -5.91 -19.16 -10.11
CA ALA A 389 -5.63 -17.94 -10.87
C ALA A 389 -4.95 -16.86 -10.00
N ALA A 390 -5.38 -16.70 -8.74
CA ALA A 390 -4.71 -15.81 -7.79
C ALA A 390 -3.27 -16.24 -7.49
N GLY A 391 -3.02 -17.55 -7.37
CA GLY A 391 -1.66 -18.11 -7.22
C GLY A 391 -0.77 -17.89 -8.44
N GLU A 392 -1.29 -18.19 -9.64
CA GLU A 392 -0.57 -18.01 -10.90
C GLU A 392 -0.24 -16.53 -11.16
N GLN A 393 -1.12 -15.60 -10.76
CA GLN A 393 -0.82 -14.17 -10.87
C GLN A 393 0.37 -13.77 -9.97
N GLU A 394 0.40 -14.21 -8.72
CA GLU A 394 1.53 -13.92 -7.82
C GLU A 394 2.85 -14.53 -8.34
N LYS A 395 2.79 -15.76 -8.87
CA LYS A 395 3.92 -16.42 -9.54
C LYS A 395 4.37 -15.65 -10.78
N GLN A 396 3.44 -15.10 -11.57
CA GLN A 396 3.75 -14.25 -12.71
C GLN A 396 4.47 -12.97 -12.26
N LYS A 397 4.05 -12.34 -11.16
CA LYS A 397 4.75 -11.17 -10.59
C LYS A 397 6.20 -11.49 -10.24
N LEU A 398 6.45 -12.64 -9.61
CA LEU A 398 7.80 -13.10 -9.29
C LEU A 398 8.64 -13.38 -10.55
N SER A 399 8.05 -14.00 -11.58
CA SER A 399 8.72 -14.23 -12.86
C SER A 399 9.07 -12.90 -13.55
N ASN A 400 8.15 -11.96 -13.54
CA ASN A 400 8.33 -10.60 -14.05
C ASN A 400 9.50 -9.88 -13.34
N GLN A 401 9.57 -9.95 -12.01
CA GLN A 401 10.69 -9.40 -11.23
C GLN A 401 12.02 -10.04 -11.67
N GLN A 402 12.08 -11.37 -11.82
CA GLN A 402 13.31 -12.04 -12.28
C GLN A 402 13.76 -11.59 -13.68
N ILE A 403 12.82 -11.29 -14.58
CA ILE A 403 13.14 -10.73 -15.90
C ILE A 403 13.71 -9.32 -15.74
N MET A 404 13.11 -8.48 -14.89
CA MET A 404 13.63 -7.13 -14.62
C MET A 404 14.99 -7.16 -13.94
N ASP A 405 15.22 -8.08 -13.00
CA ASP A 405 16.50 -8.23 -12.30
C ASP A 405 17.64 -8.55 -13.26
N LYS A 406 17.37 -9.33 -14.32
CA LYS A 406 18.36 -9.60 -15.38
C LYS A 406 18.75 -8.33 -16.14
N LYS A 407 17.83 -7.36 -16.28
CA LYS A 407 18.08 -6.08 -16.95
C LYS A 407 18.93 -5.13 -16.11
N LYS A 408 19.10 -5.34 -14.79
CA LYS A 408 20.00 -4.53 -13.94
C LYS A 408 21.39 -4.40 -14.55
N LYS A 409 21.95 -5.50 -15.06
CA LYS A 409 23.27 -5.53 -15.71
C LYS A 409 23.34 -4.65 -16.96
N ASP A 410 22.27 -4.59 -17.75
CA ASP A 410 22.22 -3.77 -18.96
C ASP A 410 22.06 -2.29 -18.60
N ILE A 411 21.29 -1.99 -17.55
CA ILE A 411 21.21 -0.64 -16.97
C ILE A 411 22.60 -0.20 -16.50
N ASP A 412 23.30 -1.01 -15.69
CA ASP A 412 24.63 -0.67 -15.17
C ASP A 412 25.66 -0.41 -16.28
N LYS A 413 25.66 -1.23 -17.33
CA LYS A 413 26.51 -1.02 -18.51
C LYS A 413 26.18 0.29 -19.22
N GLY A 414 24.90 0.57 -19.43
CA GLY A 414 24.46 1.83 -20.06
C GLY A 414 24.86 3.05 -19.22
N LEU A 415 24.71 2.96 -17.89
CA LEU A 415 25.13 4.01 -16.96
C LEU A 415 26.65 4.20 -16.97
N ALA A 416 27.44 3.13 -17.01
CA ALA A 416 28.89 3.23 -17.10
C ALA A 416 29.35 3.96 -18.38
N VAL A 417 28.71 3.71 -19.52
CA VAL A 417 28.99 4.44 -20.78
C VAL A 417 28.66 5.93 -20.63
N LEU A 418 27.54 6.26 -19.99
CA LEU A 418 27.16 7.66 -19.76
C LEU A 418 28.06 8.36 -18.71
N GLU A 419 28.58 7.63 -17.72
CA GLU A 419 29.61 8.14 -16.80
C GLU A 419 30.93 8.40 -17.52
N GLU A 420 31.34 7.52 -18.44
CA GLU A 420 32.52 7.74 -19.28
C GLU A 420 32.36 8.97 -20.17
N TYR A 421 31.20 9.11 -20.84
CA TYR A 421 30.85 10.31 -21.60
C TYR A 421 30.94 11.56 -20.72
N LYS A 422 30.40 11.48 -19.50
CA LYS A 422 30.44 12.59 -18.54
C LYS A 422 31.87 13.01 -18.21
N ASN A 423 32.77 12.06 -17.98
CA ASN A 423 34.17 12.33 -17.70
C ASN A 423 34.89 12.96 -18.91
N LYS A 424 34.61 12.48 -20.14
CA LYS A 424 35.19 13.05 -21.37
C LYS A 424 34.78 14.51 -21.57
N SER A 425 33.48 14.83 -21.41
CA SER A 425 32.99 16.21 -21.54
C SER A 425 33.56 17.16 -20.48
N ALA A 426 33.90 16.65 -19.29
CA ALA A 426 34.54 17.43 -18.24
C ALA A 426 36.00 17.79 -18.59
N VAL A 427 36.74 16.90 -19.25
CA VAL A 427 38.10 17.19 -19.77
C VAL A 427 38.08 18.37 -20.76
N CYS A 428 37.02 18.46 -21.57
CA CYS A 428 36.80 19.57 -22.50
C CYS A 428 36.30 20.86 -21.85
N GLN A 429 36.16 20.92 -20.51
CA GLN A 429 35.66 22.07 -19.74
C GLN A 429 34.24 22.53 -20.08
N VAL A 430 33.43 21.72 -20.78
CA VAL A 430 32.04 22.06 -21.15
C VAL A 430 31.02 21.42 -20.22
N GLY A 431 31.30 20.20 -19.74
CA GLY A 431 30.32 19.40 -19.01
C GLY A 431 29.36 18.67 -19.96
N TYR A 432 28.89 17.51 -19.51
CA TYR A 432 28.14 16.58 -20.35
C TYR A 432 26.72 17.04 -20.70
N TYR A 433 26.10 17.84 -19.83
CA TYR A 433 24.81 18.46 -20.11
C TYR A 433 24.90 19.39 -21.32
N ASP A 434 25.86 20.32 -21.29
CA ASP A 434 26.08 21.29 -22.35
C ASP A 434 26.59 20.65 -23.65
N ALA A 435 27.53 19.70 -23.54
CA ALA A 435 28.00 18.92 -24.69
C ALA A 435 26.82 18.22 -25.38
N PHE A 436 25.95 17.56 -24.61
CA PHE A 436 24.77 16.87 -25.14
C PHE A 436 23.73 17.83 -25.73
N LYS A 437 23.48 18.97 -25.08
CA LYS A 437 22.55 20.00 -25.56
C LYS A 437 23.00 20.58 -26.90
N ILE A 438 24.30 20.82 -27.06
CA ILE A 438 24.92 21.33 -28.30
C ILE A 438 24.98 20.23 -29.38
N SER A 439 25.36 19.00 -28.98
CA SER A 439 25.43 17.79 -29.80
C SER A 439 26.18 17.95 -31.12
N LYS A 440 27.48 18.22 -31.02
CA LYS A 440 28.37 18.37 -32.18
C LYS A 440 29.14 17.10 -32.50
N ASP A 441 29.43 16.29 -31.49
CA ASP A 441 30.35 15.17 -31.61
C ASP A 441 29.61 13.83 -31.71
N VAL A 442 30.30 12.82 -32.27
CA VAL A 442 29.75 11.46 -32.39
C VAL A 442 29.41 10.87 -31.03
N ASP A 443 30.22 11.17 -30.01
CA ASP A 443 30.00 10.73 -28.63
C ASP A 443 28.67 11.26 -28.05
N ASP A 444 28.24 12.47 -28.44
CA ASP A 444 26.96 13.04 -28.01
C ASP A 444 25.78 12.22 -28.58
N PHE A 445 25.89 11.81 -29.85
CA PHE A 445 24.90 10.95 -30.48
C PHE A 445 24.86 9.56 -29.83
N GLN A 446 26.02 8.98 -29.52
CA GLN A 446 26.09 7.69 -28.81
C GLN A 446 25.49 7.78 -27.41
N ALA A 447 25.74 8.86 -26.67
CA ALA A 447 25.11 9.13 -25.39
C ALA A 447 23.57 9.21 -25.53
N ASN A 448 23.07 9.81 -26.61
CA ASN A 448 21.63 9.90 -26.87
C ASN A 448 21.01 8.53 -27.15
N VAL A 449 21.70 7.66 -27.90
CA VAL A 449 21.27 6.27 -28.13
C VAL A 449 21.21 5.51 -26.81
N LYS A 450 22.26 5.58 -25.97
CA LYS A 450 22.25 4.94 -24.65
C LYS A 450 21.16 5.48 -23.73
N ARG A 451 20.92 6.80 -23.72
CA ARG A 451 19.80 7.42 -22.99
C ARG A 451 18.45 6.81 -23.37
N LEU A 452 18.21 6.61 -24.67
CA LEU A 452 16.96 6.03 -25.19
C LEU A 452 16.81 4.55 -24.83
N GLU A 453 17.88 3.77 -24.90
CA GLU A 453 17.85 2.36 -24.48
C GLU A 453 17.49 2.22 -23.00
N LEU A 454 18.14 3.00 -22.12
CA LEU A 454 17.82 3.01 -20.70
C LEU A 454 16.38 3.49 -20.46
N THR A 455 15.92 4.49 -21.20
CA THR A 455 14.55 4.98 -21.14
C THR A 455 13.54 3.86 -21.44
N GLY A 456 13.77 3.06 -22.48
CA GLY A 456 12.89 1.94 -22.83
C GLY A 456 12.77 0.91 -21.71
N ILE A 457 13.89 0.57 -21.04
CA ILE A 457 13.88 -0.36 -19.91
C ILE A 457 13.08 0.20 -18.74
N TRP A 458 13.30 1.47 -18.38
CA TRP A 458 12.59 2.08 -17.25
C TRP A 458 11.11 2.29 -17.54
N ASP A 459 10.74 2.73 -18.73
CA ASP A 459 9.33 2.91 -19.10
C ASP A 459 8.58 1.57 -19.08
N GLU A 460 9.21 0.46 -19.48
CA GLU A 460 8.64 -0.89 -19.31
C GLU A 460 8.39 -1.24 -17.84
N ILE A 461 9.36 -0.98 -16.94
CA ILE A 461 9.20 -1.19 -15.49
C ILE A 461 8.03 -0.36 -14.95
N ILE A 462 7.93 0.92 -15.35
CA ILE A 462 6.84 1.80 -14.90
C ILE A 462 5.48 1.29 -15.37
N GLU A 463 5.36 0.82 -16.60
CA GLU A 463 4.11 0.27 -17.12
C GLU A 463 3.71 -1.04 -16.40
N MET A 464 4.67 -1.91 -16.07
CA MET A 464 4.40 -3.09 -15.25
C MET A 464 3.92 -2.73 -13.84
N LEU A 465 4.48 -1.69 -13.22
CA LEU A 465 4.02 -1.19 -11.92
C LEU A 465 2.59 -0.63 -12.00
N ASN A 466 2.29 0.12 -13.06
CA ASN A 466 0.93 0.66 -13.30
C ASN A 466 -0.12 -0.44 -13.44
N ARG A 467 0.26 -1.59 -14.03
CA ARG A 467 -0.61 -2.76 -14.17
C ARG A 467 -0.56 -3.72 -12.97
N HIS A 468 0.18 -3.38 -11.91
CA HIS A 468 0.41 -4.22 -10.73
C HIS A 468 0.97 -5.62 -11.07
N GLU A 469 1.85 -5.68 -12.07
CA GLU A 469 2.47 -6.90 -12.58
C GLU A 469 3.81 -7.24 -11.93
N LEU A 470 4.26 -6.42 -10.97
CA LEU A 470 5.45 -6.65 -10.15
C LEU A 470 5.05 -6.86 -8.68
N PRO A 471 5.90 -7.53 -7.87
CA PRO A 471 5.61 -7.78 -6.47
C PRO A 471 5.46 -6.48 -5.66
N ASP A 472 4.63 -6.50 -4.64
CA ASP A 472 4.29 -5.29 -3.86
C ASP A 472 5.52 -4.63 -3.22
N GLY A 473 6.55 -5.42 -2.88
CA GLY A 473 7.82 -4.95 -2.33
C GLY A 473 8.81 -4.32 -3.32
N PHE A 474 8.55 -4.39 -4.63
CA PHE A 474 9.52 -4.02 -5.67
C PHE A 474 10.05 -2.59 -5.52
N GLU A 475 9.15 -1.63 -5.28
CA GLU A 475 9.49 -0.20 -5.13
C GLU A 475 10.32 0.13 -3.88
N SER A 476 10.46 -0.84 -2.96
CA SER A 476 11.22 -0.71 -1.72
C SER A 476 12.50 -1.55 -1.68
N GLU A 477 12.78 -2.32 -2.74
CA GLU A 477 13.98 -3.13 -2.82
C GLU A 477 15.22 -2.23 -2.93
N LYS A 478 16.13 -2.35 -1.97
CA LYS A 478 17.29 -1.47 -1.82
C LYS A 478 18.11 -1.36 -3.12
N ASP A 479 18.40 -2.47 -3.77
CA ASP A 479 19.20 -2.51 -4.99
C ASP A 479 18.51 -1.76 -6.14
N TRP A 480 17.19 -1.89 -6.27
CA TRP A 480 16.40 -1.14 -7.24
C TRP A 480 16.36 0.35 -6.91
N VAL A 481 16.21 0.73 -5.64
CA VAL A 481 16.21 2.15 -5.20
C VAL A 481 17.57 2.81 -5.49
N GLU A 482 18.67 2.12 -5.23
CA GLU A 482 20.03 2.61 -5.49
C GLU A 482 20.28 2.76 -7.00
N LEU A 483 19.95 1.74 -7.80
CA LEU A 483 20.09 1.77 -9.25
C LEU A 483 19.20 2.84 -9.90
N ALA A 484 17.95 2.95 -9.45
CA ALA A 484 17.00 3.99 -9.84
C ALA A 484 17.53 5.40 -9.57
N THR A 485 18.11 5.61 -8.38
CA THR A 485 18.69 6.89 -7.99
C THR A 485 19.91 7.24 -8.85
N LYS A 486 20.79 6.26 -9.09
CA LYS A 486 21.95 6.42 -9.98
C LYS A 486 21.50 6.78 -11.40
N TYR A 487 20.53 6.05 -11.95
CA TYR A 487 19.94 6.33 -13.25
C TYR A 487 19.37 7.74 -13.33
N ARG A 488 18.54 8.14 -12.36
CA ARG A 488 17.93 9.48 -12.33
C ARG A 488 18.99 10.59 -12.34
N ARG A 489 20.01 10.49 -11.49
CA ARG A 489 21.08 11.50 -11.37
C ARG A 489 21.97 11.64 -12.61
N ILE A 490 22.14 10.57 -13.37
CA ILE A 490 22.99 10.57 -14.58
C ILE A 490 22.18 10.93 -15.83
N VAL A 491 20.95 10.42 -15.95
CA VAL A 491 20.21 10.44 -17.21
C VAL A 491 19.18 11.57 -17.28
N GLU A 492 18.57 11.97 -16.15
CA GLU A 492 17.59 13.07 -16.15
C GLU A 492 18.18 14.39 -16.68
N PRO A 493 19.43 14.78 -16.36
CA PRO A 493 20.08 15.94 -16.98
C PRO A 493 20.13 15.85 -18.52
N LEU A 494 20.38 14.68 -19.09
CA LEU A 494 20.41 14.48 -20.55
C LEU A 494 19.01 14.58 -21.17
N ASP A 495 17.98 14.10 -20.47
CA ASP A 495 16.59 14.27 -20.90
C ASP A 495 16.14 15.73 -20.82
N ILE A 496 16.58 16.48 -19.81
CA ILE A 496 16.39 17.93 -19.72
C ILE A 496 17.11 18.63 -20.88
N ALA A 497 18.39 18.31 -21.13
CA ALA A 497 19.14 18.85 -22.26
C ALA A 497 18.43 18.59 -23.59
N ASN A 498 17.93 17.36 -23.80
CA ASN A 498 17.17 16.99 -24.98
C ASN A 498 15.87 17.79 -25.12
N TYR A 499 15.18 18.06 -24.00
CA TYR A 499 13.92 18.80 -23.96
C TYR A 499 14.10 20.24 -24.45
N TYR A 500 15.06 20.96 -23.87
CA TYR A 500 15.33 22.37 -24.22
C TYR A 500 16.07 22.51 -25.55
N ARG A 501 16.93 21.55 -25.94
CA ARG A 501 17.55 21.50 -27.27
C ARG A 501 16.53 21.52 -28.40
N HIS A 502 15.39 20.83 -28.21
CA HIS A 502 14.32 20.75 -29.20
C HIS A 502 13.21 21.77 -28.96
N ALA A 503 13.46 22.82 -28.16
CA ALA A 503 12.51 23.87 -27.82
C ALA A 503 11.14 23.36 -27.30
N LYS A 504 11.11 22.18 -26.66
CA LYS A 504 9.87 21.58 -26.17
C LYS A 504 9.22 22.41 -25.06
N ASN A 505 10.01 23.23 -24.38
CA ASN A 505 9.51 24.21 -23.43
C ASN A 505 8.62 25.28 -24.07
N GLU A 506 8.85 25.64 -25.33
CA GLU A 506 8.02 26.60 -26.07
C GLU A 506 6.69 25.97 -26.51
N ASP A 507 6.74 24.72 -26.98
CA ASP A 507 5.55 23.96 -27.42
C ASP A 507 4.66 23.53 -26.25
N THR A 508 5.29 23.01 -25.19
CA THR A 508 4.62 22.22 -24.14
C THR A 508 4.59 22.96 -22.80
N GLY A 509 5.50 23.91 -22.55
CA GLY A 509 5.66 24.63 -21.28
C GLY A 509 6.85 24.14 -20.44
N PRO A 510 7.07 24.66 -19.23
CA PRO A 510 8.26 24.34 -18.44
C PRO A 510 8.41 22.85 -18.13
N TYR A 511 9.65 22.36 -18.13
CA TYR A 511 9.97 20.94 -17.93
C TYR A 511 9.30 20.37 -16.66
N MET A 512 9.42 21.06 -15.53
CA MET A 512 8.90 20.57 -14.24
C MET A 512 7.38 20.38 -14.22
N HIS A 513 6.63 21.13 -15.02
CA HIS A 513 5.17 21.06 -15.04
C HIS A 513 4.65 20.04 -16.05
N LYS A 514 5.12 20.11 -17.30
CA LYS A 514 4.55 19.33 -18.42
C LYS A 514 5.56 18.46 -19.17
N GLY A 515 6.85 18.64 -18.94
CA GLY A 515 7.92 17.92 -19.66
C GLY A 515 8.51 16.72 -18.92
N ARG A 516 8.46 16.70 -17.58
CA ARG A 516 9.18 15.73 -16.74
C ARG A 516 8.58 14.31 -16.82
N PRO A 517 9.31 13.33 -17.38
CA PRO A 517 8.84 11.94 -17.51
C PRO A 517 8.50 11.28 -16.16
N ARG A 518 7.54 10.34 -16.17
CA ARG A 518 7.07 9.63 -14.96
C ARG A 518 8.18 8.84 -14.28
N ARG A 519 9.05 8.17 -15.04
CA ARG A 519 10.19 7.37 -14.50
C ARG A 519 11.07 8.15 -13.51
N TYR A 520 11.28 9.45 -13.71
CA TYR A 520 12.07 10.26 -12.77
C TYR A 520 11.29 10.63 -11.51
N ARG A 521 9.98 10.86 -11.63
CA ARG A 521 9.11 11.04 -10.47
C ARG A 521 9.04 9.78 -9.60
N TYR A 522 8.98 8.60 -10.22
CA TYR A 522 8.97 7.31 -9.51
C TYR A 522 10.28 7.12 -8.75
N THR A 523 11.40 7.16 -9.46
CA THR A 523 12.74 6.95 -8.87
C THR A 523 13.11 8.00 -7.82
N GLN A 524 12.62 9.24 -7.93
CA GLN A 524 12.72 10.23 -6.85
C GLN A 524 11.92 9.80 -5.61
N ARG A 525 10.63 9.48 -5.77
CA ARG A 525 9.74 9.09 -4.67
C ARG A 525 10.20 7.80 -3.97
N TRP A 526 10.81 6.87 -4.70
CA TRP A 526 11.39 5.65 -4.15
C TRP A 526 12.50 5.96 -3.15
N LEU A 527 13.45 6.83 -3.53
CA LEU A 527 14.53 7.26 -2.64
C LEU A 527 13.99 8.00 -1.42
N GLU A 528 13.10 8.97 -1.64
CA GLU A 528 12.51 9.77 -0.58
C GLU A 528 11.75 8.89 0.43
N HIS A 529 11.02 7.89 -0.05
CA HIS A 529 10.33 6.93 0.80
C HIS A 529 11.30 6.03 1.58
N ALA A 530 12.26 5.40 0.88
CA ALA A 530 13.21 4.47 1.47
C ALA A 530 14.08 5.13 2.56
N LEU A 531 14.45 6.39 2.37
CA LEU A 531 15.24 7.16 3.34
C LEU A 531 14.41 7.98 4.31
N ARG A 532 13.07 7.91 4.22
CA ARG A 532 12.13 8.73 5.01
C ARG A 532 12.49 10.22 4.94
N MET A 533 12.69 10.73 3.73
CA MET A 533 12.97 12.13 3.44
C MET A 533 11.65 12.92 3.26
N PRO A 534 11.66 14.25 3.44
CA PRO A 534 10.53 15.09 3.06
C PRO A 534 10.19 14.92 1.58
N VAL A 535 8.90 14.98 1.26
CA VAL A 535 8.43 14.83 -0.13
C VAL A 535 8.97 15.96 -0.99
N GLY A 536 9.53 15.61 -2.16
CA GLY A 536 10.08 16.61 -3.09
C GLY A 536 11.43 17.18 -2.66
N SER A 537 12.12 16.57 -1.69
CA SER A 537 13.44 17.05 -1.26
C SER A 537 14.61 16.57 -2.14
N SER A 538 14.44 15.49 -2.91
CA SER A 538 15.47 14.96 -3.81
C SER A 538 15.32 15.47 -5.25
N GLU A 539 15.46 16.78 -5.42
CA GLU A 539 15.31 17.49 -6.71
C GLU A 539 16.64 17.72 -7.45
N GLU A 540 17.76 17.16 -6.97
CA GLU A 540 19.11 17.45 -7.49
C GLU A 540 19.26 17.14 -8.99
N SER A 541 18.53 16.14 -9.48
CA SER A 541 18.56 15.73 -10.88
C SER A 541 17.77 16.67 -11.80
N CYS A 542 16.95 17.55 -11.23
CA CYS A 542 16.22 18.60 -11.93
C CYS A 542 16.93 19.96 -11.95
N PHE A 543 18.15 20.04 -11.40
CA PHE A 543 18.95 21.26 -11.34
C PHE A 543 18.94 22.05 -12.66
N TRP A 544 19.22 21.37 -13.77
CA TRP A 544 19.29 22.00 -15.08
C TRP A 544 17.96 22.54 -15.60
N ALA A 545 16.83 21.96 -15.19
CA ALA A 545 15.53 22.50 -15.57
C ALA A 545 15.28 23.87 -14.92
N GLU A 546 15.66 24.04 -13.65
CA GLU A 546 15.54 25.34 -12.98
C GLU A 546 16.51 26.37 -13.59
N VAL A 547 17.73 25.97 -13.93
CA VAL A 547 18.71 26.84 -14.61
C VAL A 547 18.18 27.36 -15.94
N GLU A 548 17.57 26.50 -16.77
CA GLU A 548 17.01 26.89 -18.06
C GLU A 548 15.85 27.88 -17.91
N GLU A 549 14.94 27.63 -16.97
CA GLU A 549 13.82 28.55 -16.70
C GLU A 549 14.31 29.91 -16.18
N LEU A 550 15.32 29.94 -15.30
CA LEU A 550 15.90 31.19 -14.82
C LEU A 550 16.64 31.95 -15.92
N LEU A 551 17.33 31.24 -16.82
CA LEU A 551 17.95 31.83 -18.01
C LEU A 551 16.92 32.47 -18.94
N LEU A 552 15.84 31.77 -19.25
CA LEU A 552 14.76 32.28 -20.11
C LEU A 552 14.10 33.52 -19.51
N LEU A 553 13.88 33.55 -18.20
CA LEU A 553 13.33 34.71 -17.50
C LEU A 553 14.30 35.88 -17.46
N TYR A 554 15.60 35.61 -17.26
CA TYR A 554 16.63 36.64 -17.18
C TYR A 554 16.98 37.25 -18.56
N GLN A 555 16.94 36.45 -19.62
CA GLN A 555 17.32 36.83 -21.00
C GLN A 555 16.12 37.08 -21.93
N GLY A 556 14.90 37.13 -21.40
CA GLY A 556 13.66 37.31 -22.18
C GLY A 556 13.68 38.55 -23.09
N LYS A 557 12.93 38.49 -24.19
CA LYS A 557 12.95 39.44 -25.33
C LYS A 557 12.72 40.93 -24.98
N ASP A 558 12.18 41.22 -23.80
CA ASP A 558 12.08 42.58 -23.27
C ASP A 558 13.01 42.71 -22.06
N PHE A 559 14.13 43.43 -22.20
CA PHE A 559 14.96 43.79 -21.06
C PHE A 559 14.13 44.67 -20.12
N LYS A 560 13.52 44.06 -19.11
CA LYS A 560 12.76 44.77 -18.08
C LYS A 560 13.71 45.23 -16.98
N PRO A 561 13.79 46.54 -16.68
CA PRO A 561 14.43 47.01 -15.46
C PRO A 561 13.81 46.27 -14.26
N GLY A 562 14.61 45.53 -13.50
CA GLY A 562 14.14 44.74 -12.35
C GLY A 562 14.05 43.22 -12.57
N ALA A 563 14.36 42.68 -13.76
CA ALA A 563 14.28 41.25 -14.03
C ALA A 563 15.06 40.36 -13.05
N PHE A 564 16.18 40.85 -12.50
CA PHE A 564 16.91 40.14 -11.44
C PHE A 564 16.11 40.05 -10.13
N GLU A 565 15.45 41.13 -9.70
CA GLU A 565 14.68 41.12 -8.45
C GLU A 565 13.47 40.19 -8.57
N ASP A 566 12.87 40.07 -9.75
CA ASP A 566 11.75 39.17 -10.02
C ASP A 566 12.11 37.68 -9.83
N ILE A 567 13.38 37.31 -10.07
CA ILE A 567 13.86 35.92 -9.97
C ILE A 567 14.82 35.68 -8.80
N ARG A 568 15.14 36.72 -8.03
CA ARG A 568 16.17 36.70 -6.98
C ARG A 568 15.95 35.61 -5.95
N GLU A 569 14.71 35.45 -5.47
CA GLU A 569 14.37 34.42 -4.49
C GLU A 569 14.57 33.00 -5.03
N ARG A 570 14.25 32.76 -6.31
CA ARG A 570 14.50 31.46 -6.95
C ARG A 570 15.99 31.19 -7.10
N ILE A 571 16.79 32.20 -7.45
CA ILE A 571 18.25 32.09 -7.51
C ILE A 571 18.82 31.74 -6.12
N LEU A 572 18.44 32.48 -5.07
CA LEU A 572 18.91 32.22 -3.70
C LEU A 572 18.53 30.81 -3.23
N ASN A 573 17.32 30.36 -3.56
CA ASN A 573 16.89 29.00 -3.26
C ASN A 573 17.69 27.94 -4.02
N LEU A 574 17.96 28.15 -5.32
CA LEU A 574 18.78 27.26 -6.13
C LEU A 574 20.22 27.18 -5.60
N GLU A 575 20.84 28.31 -5.26
CA GLU A 575 22.19 28.36 -4.70
C GLU A 575 22.29 27.62 -3.35
N ARG A 576 21.28 27.79 -2.48
CA ARG A 576 21.19 27.04 -1.21
C ARG A 576 21.09 25.53 -1.44
N LYS A 577 20.15 25.11 -2.31
CA LYS A 577 19.97 23.69 -2.64
C LYS A 577 21.22 23.09 -3.29
N LEU A 578 21.85 23.83 -4.19
CA LEU A 578 23.07 23.39 -4.87
C LEU A 578 24.21 23.17 -3.88
N GLU A 579 24.41 24.08 -2.93
CA GLU A 579 25.37 23.92 -1.84
C GLU A 579 25.09 22.63 -1.05
N GLU A 580 23.85 22.39 -0.65
CA GLU A 580 23.43 21.18 0.08
C GLU A 580 23.69 19.90 -0.73
N TRP A 581 23.32 19.90 -2.01
CA TRP A 581 23.50 18.76 -2.92
C TRP A 581 24.97 18.40 -3.16
N ILE A 582 25.86 19.40 -3.21
CA ILE A 582 27.30 19.16 -3.37
C ILE A 582 27.90 18.58 -2.10
N HIS A 583 27.60 19.16 -0.93
CA HIS A 583 28.07 18.61 0.34
C HIS A 583 27.56 17.18 0.56
N GLY A 584 26.37 16.85 0.05
CA GLY A 584 25.80 15.51 0.07
C GLY A 584 26.29 14.56 -1.04
N ASN A 585 27.19 14.98 -1.94
CA ASN A 585 27.61 14.23 -3.13
C ASN A 585 26.42 13.76 -4.01
N GLN A 586 25.36 14.55 -4.08
CA GLN A 586 24.13 14.24 -4.81
C GLN A 586 24.16 14.80 -6.25
N ILE A 587 24.92 15.88 -6.45
CA ILE A 587 25.23 16.48 -7.75
C ILE A 587 26.74 16.58 -7.91
N SER A 588 27.22 16.57 -9.15
CA SER A 588 28.65 16.57 -9.47
C SER A 588 29.15 17.98 -9.78
N ASN A 589 30.45 18.19 -9.62
CA ASN A 589 31.10 19.50 -9.78
C ASN A 589 31.20 19.96 -11.23
N ASP A 590 30.78 19.13 -12.20
CA ASP A 590 30.77 19.49 -13.62
C ASP A 590 29.84 20.67 -13.95
N VAL A 591 28.88 20.98 -13.07
CA VAL A 591 28.04 22.18 -13.18
C VAL A 591 28.83 23.48 -13.10
N PHE A 592 30.03 23.48 -12.50
CA PHE A 592 30.88 24.66 -12.31
C PHE A 592 31.97 24.84 -13.38
N LEU A 593 32.07 23.95 -14.37
CA LEU A 593 33.07 24.07 -15.42
C LEU A 593 32.94 25.40 -16.17
N GLU A 594 34.03 25.95 -16.68
CA GLU A 594 34.03 27.28 -17.33
C GLU A 594 33.06 27.34 -18.53
N GLY A 595 32.96 26.24 -19.28
CA GLY A 595 32.07 26.10 -20.42
C GLY A 595 30.60 25.81 -20.08
N SER A 596 30.28 25.55 -18.81
CA SER A 596 28.93 25.23 -18.33
C SER A 596 27.95 26.38 -18.58
N THR A 597 26.72 26.06 -18.99
CA THR A 597 25.63 27.05 -19.09
C THR A 597 25.37 27.73 -17.75
N PHE A 598 25.42 26.98 -16.64
CA PHE A 598 25.23 27.56 -15.30
C PHE A 598 26.34 28.55 -14.96
N THR A 599 27.60 28.21 -15.23
CA THR A 599 28.74 29.09 -14.94
C THR A 599 28.66 30.40 -15.70
N LYS A 600 28.43 30.32 -17.02
CA LYS A 600 28.29 31.49 -17.89
C LYS A 600 27.14 32.40 -17.45
N TRP A 601 25.99 31.81 -17.13
CA TRP A 601 24.84 32.55 -16.63
C TRP A 601 25.11 33.19 -15.27
N TRP A 602 25.67 32.46 -14.31
CA TRP A 602 25.95 32.96 -12.97
C TRP A 602 26.94 34.12 -12.99
N VAL A 603 27.98 34.07 -13.84
CA VAL A 603 28.94 35.18 -14.02
C VAL A 603 28.25 36.45 -14.54
N SER A 604 27.17 36.33 -15.31
CA SER A 604 26.39 37.48 -15.82
C SER A 604 25.48 38.15 -14.76
N LEU A 605 25.32 37.55 -13.58
CA LEU A 605 24.50 38.10 -12.49
C LEU A 605 25.16 39.34 -11.84
N PRO A 606 24.37 40.21 -11.16
CA PRO A 606 24.88 41.41 -10.50
C PRO A 606 26.02 41.13 -9.52
N HIS A 607 27.03 42.01 -9.52
CA HIS A 607 28.20 41.87 -8.65
C HIS A 607 27.82 41.81 -7.16
N GLN A 608 26.84 42.60 -6.72
CA GLN A 608 26.38 42.62 -5.33
C GLN A 608 25.85 41.25 -4.88
N HIS A 609 25.07 40.57 -5.73
CA HIS A 609 24.58 39.21 -5.47
C HIS A 609 25.74 38.21 -5.40
N LYS A 610 26.59 38.19 -6.41
CA LYS A 610 27.74 37.27 -6.48
C LYS A 610 28.69 37.43 -5.29
N TYR A 611 28.84 38.64 -4.76
CA TYR A 611 29.73 38.92 -3.63
C TYR A 611 29.27 38.22 -2.34
N VAL A 612 27.96 38.16 -2.10
CA VAL A 612 27.33 37.55 -0.91
C VAL A 612 26.81 36.12 -1.14
N SER A 613 26.89 35.62 -2.37
CA SER A 613 26.44 34.29 -2.74
C SER A 613 27.23 33.20 -2.02
N ARG A 614 26.51 32.18 -1.55
CA ARG A 614 27.07 31.03 -0.80
C ARG A 614 27.97 30.15 -1.67
N ILE A 615 27.67 30.07 -2.95
CA ILE A 615 28.42 29.24 -3.90
C ILE A 615 29.61 29.98 -4.54
N ARG A 616 29.86 31.24 -4.18
CA ARG A 616 30.98 32.03 -4.72
C ARG A 616 32.33 31.31 -4.60
N GLY A 617 32.56 30.60 -3.49
CA GLY A 617 33.80 29.85 -3.27
C GLY A 617 33.95 28.60 -4.16
N LEU A 618 32.84 28.13 -4.76
CA LEU A 618 32.80 26.99 -5.68
C LEU A 618 32.97 27.44 -7.14
N MET A 619 32.52 28.65 -7.46
CA MET A 619 32.64 29.26 -8.80
C MET A 619 34.07 29.72 -9.16
N ASN A 620 34.93 29.90 -8.16
CA ASN A 620 36.31 30.40 -8.33
C ASN A 620 37.38 29.30 -8.19
N ARG A 621 36.97 28.02 -8.20
CA ARG A 621 37.86 26.85 -8.23
C ARG A 621 37.93 26.30 -9.63
#